data_AF-A0A2X3H5G6-F1
#
_entry.id   AF-A0A2X3H5G6-F1
#
_cell.length_a   1.000
_cell.length_b   1.000
_cell.length_c   1.000
_cell.angle_alpha   90.00
_cell.angle_beta   90.00
_cell.angle_gamma   90.00
#
_symmetry.space_group_name_H-M   'P 1'
#
loop_
_entity.id
_entity.type
_entity.pdbx_description
1 polymer ?
#
loop_
_entity_poly.entity_id
_entity_poly.type
_entity_poly.pdbx_seq_one_letter_code
_entity_poly.pdbx_strand_id
1 'polypeptide(L)'
;MLKKMFFFTLLCIVLIISACSKKQNNVGSYQNEVNSQTNLIYDGAKLVKFDMSAKSAIEPWDTRSNQFQYTFADSDEYITSGNSGTNDFEILEKSDNDYKSVYHLKDDEEALFPLAKIGDEYLIMVVTYSNHTSELVDLLEIDRYGKIKKMNLKLSNKAKNVFSGISSSSGDVYVLVNENDMANLYKTNQMLSEFDLIATDVGESDLSFYKDEIVYIKKDDLYSGAKRIKKLDEGTVSAKVIADKYILQVMANGSFTVEDIVTNRTLLQHNDFLGYQEDNKKINFFTIDNIYELGGGTRK
;
A
#
# COMPACT_ATOMS: atom_id res chain seq x y z
N MET A 1 -41.69 -18.11 56.29
CA MET A 1 -40.52 -18.68 55.58
C MET A 1 -40.35 -18.15 54.15
N LEU A 2 -41.41 -17.74 53.42
CA LEU A 2 -41.28 -17.16 52.06
C LEU A 2 -40.51 -15.83 51.95
N LYS A 3 -40.47 -14.98 53.00
CA LYS A 3 -39.81 -13.66 52.92
C LYS A 3 -38.28 -13.68 53.03
N LYS A 4 -37.68 -14.78 53.53
CA LYS A 4 -36.21 -14.91 53.61
C LYS A 4 -35.59 -15.54 52.36
N MET A 5 -36.35 -16.27 51.55
CA MET A 5 -35.90 -16.77 50.24
C MET A 5 -35.81 -15.65 49.20
N PHE A 6 -36.67 -14.63 49.26
CA PHE A 6 -36.66 -13.53 48.29
C PHE A 6 -35.41 -12.64 48.40
N PHE A 7 -34.86 -12.51 49.61
CA PHE A 7 -33.67 -11.68 49.85
C PHE A 7 -32.38 -12.32 49.32
N PHE A 8 -32.32 -13.66 49.31
CA PHE A 8 -31.16 -14.38 48.78
C PHE A 8 -31.15 -14.42 47.23
N THR A 9 -32.33 -14.46 46.60
CA THR A 9 -32.43 -14.39 45.13
C THR A 9 -32.12 -12.99 44.60
N LEU A 10 -32.46 -11.93 45.36
CA LEU A 10 -32.12 -10.55 44.99
C LEU A 10 -30.61 -10.27 45.10
N LEU A 11 -29.92 -10.87 46.08
CA LEU A 11 -28.47 -10.70 46.27
C LEU A 11 -27.65 -11.39 45.16
N CYS A 12 -28.13 -12.52 44.61
CA CYS A 12 -27.47 -13.20 43.49
C CYS A 12 -27.62 -12.47 42.14
N ILE A 13 -28.65 -11.63 41.97
CA ILE A 13 -28.86 -10.86 40.72
C ILE A 13 -27.99 -9.59 40.69
N VAL A 14 -27.59 -9.05 41.84
CA VAL A 14 -26.73 -7.85 41.93
C VAL A 14 -25.24 -8.18 41.71
N LEU A 15 -24.83 -9.44 41.81
CA LEU A 15 -23.44 -9.87 41.62
C LEU A 15 -23.07 -10.25 40.17
N ILE A 16 -23.99 -10.16 39.21
CA ILE A 16 -23.73 -10.47 37.78
C ILE A 16 -23.51 -9.20 36.94
N ILE A 17 -23.61 -8.00 37.52
CA ILE A 17 -23.43 -6.72 36.80
C ILE A 17 -21.99 -6.16 36.93
N SER A 18 -21.09 -6.84 37.66
CA SER A 18 -19.70 -6.39 37.87
C SER A 18 -18.64 -7.22 37.14
N ALA A 19 -19.00 -7.85 36.02
CA ALA A 19 -18.06 -8.57 35.16
C ALA A 19 -18.34 -8.33 33.67
N CYS A 20 -18.35 -7.05 33.28
CA CYS A 20 -18.06 -6.61 31.92
C CYS A 20 -17.32 -5.28 32.01
N SER A 21 -16.15 -5.29 32.65
CA SER A 21 -15.10 -4.42 32.16
C SER A 21 -14.76 -4.99 30.78
N LYS A 22 -15.39 -4.45 29.74
CA LYS A 22 -14.75 -4.40 28.43
C LYS A 22 -13.33 -3.94 28.76
N LYS A 23 -12.33 -4.78 28.51
CA LYS A 23 -11.06 -4.26 28.06
C LYS A 23 -11.42 -3.44 26.84
N GLN A 24 -11.69 -2.17 27.08
CA GLN A 24 -11.43 -1.15 26.12
C GLN A 24 -9.96 -1.38 25.85
N ASN A 25 -9.67 -2.10 24.77
CA ASN A 25 -8.35 -1.99 24.18
C ASN A 25 -8.19 -0.49 24.06
N ASN A 26 -7.31 0.07 24.89
CA ASN A 26 -6.69 1.33 24.55
C ASN A 26 -6.09 1.02 23.19
N VAL A 27 -6.84 1.34 22.13
CA VAL A 27 -6.27 1.68 20.85
C VAL A 27 -5.33 2.79 21.24
N GLY A 28 -4.05 2.43 21.42
CA GLY A 28 -3.02 3.42 21.60
C GLY A 28 -3.09 4.25 20.34
N SER A 29 -3.76 5.40 20.41
CA SER A 29 -3.60 6.42 19.41
C SER A 29 -2.16 6.85 19.57
N TYR A 30 -1.26 6.29 18.76
CA TYR A 30 0.07 6.81 18.59
C TYR A 30 -0.10 8.18 17.95
N GLN A 31 -0.28 9.22 18.77
CA GLN A 31 -0.37 10.59 18.28
C GLN A 31 1.03 11.03 17.87
N ASN A 32 1.40 10.69 16.64
CA ASN A 32 2.51 11.33 15.97
C ASN A 32 1.97 12.67 15.46
N GLU A 33 2.04 13.73 16.27
CA GLU A 33 1.48 15.03 15.90
C GLU A 33 2.03 15.50 14.54
N VAL A 34 1.21 15.40 13.51
CA VAL A 34 1.44 16.02 12.21
C VAL A 34 0.76 17.39 12.25
N ASN A 35 1.54 18.46 12.20
CA ASN A 35 1.00 19.82 12.18
C ASN A 35 0.58 20.22 10.76
N SER A 36 -0.12 21.35 10.61
CA SER A 36 -0.62 21.84 9.31
C SER A 36 0.45 22.14 8.25
N GLN A 37 1.73 22.19 8.62
CA GLN A 37 2.88 22.46 7.73
C GLN A 37 3.68 21.19 7.42
N THR A 38 3.25 20.03 7.92
CA THR A 38 3.93 18.75 7.69
C THR A 38 3.09 17.86 6.77
N ASN A 39 3.73 17.31 5.74
CA ASN A 39 3.16 16.27 4.89
C ASN A 39 3.78 14.91 5.22
N LEU A 40 3.03 13.83 4.99
CA LEU A 40 3.55 12.46 5.05
C LEU A 40 3.86 11.99 3.62
N ILE A 41 5.13 11.70 3.37
CA ILE A 41 5.64 11.28 2.06
C ILE A 41 6.06 9.82 2.13
N TYR A 42 5.60 9.00 1.18
CA TYR A 42 5.99 7.60 1.13
C TYR A 42 7.30 7.41 0.38
N ASP A 43 8.28 6.77 1.03
CA ASP A 43 9.63 6.55 0.49
C ASP A 43 9.84 5.16 -0.15
N GLY A 44 8.77 4.39 -0.30
CA GLY A 44 8.81 3.01 -0.77
C GLY A 44 8.93 1.97 0.36
N ALA A 45 9.13 2.40 1.61
CA ALA A 45 9.17 1.52 2.77
C ALA A 45 8.44 2.09 4.00
N LYS A 46 8.44 3.42 4.15
CA LYS A 46 7.89 4.15 5.29
C LYS A 46 7.24 5.45 4.84
N LEU A 47 6.36 5.94 5.69
CA LEU A 47 5.94 7.33 5.62
C LEU A 47 6.97 8.20 6.37
N VAL A 48 7.39 9.29 5.77
CA VAL A 48 8.34 10.26 6.30
C VAL A 48 7.65 11.60 6.50
N LYS A 49 7.83 12.21 7.67
CA LYS A 49 7.38 13.57 7.93
C LYS A 49 8.24 14.55 7.14
N PHE A 50 7.59 15.41 6.37
CA PHE A 50 8.25 16.42 5.54
C PHE A 50 7.76 17.81 5.90
N ASP A 51 8.67 18.72 6.27
CA ASP A 51 8.36 20.12 6.55
C ASP A 51 8.20 20.88 5.23
N MET A 52 6.99 21.36 4.94
CA MET A 52 6.69 22.08 3.71
C MET A 52 7.28 23.50 3.68
N SER A 53 7.55 24.10 4.83
CA SER A 53 8.15 25.44 4.95
C SER A 53 9.67 25.37 4.82
N ALA A 54 10.30 24.44 5.55
CA ALA A 54 11.75 24.22 5.47
C ALA A 54 12.16 23.46 4.21
N LYS A 55 11.20 22.78 3.56
CA LYS A 55 11.39 21.88 2.42
C LYS A 55 12.36 20.75 2.73
N SER A 56 12.20 20.10 3.88
CA SER A 56 13.12 19.05 4.31
C SER A 56 12.40 17.88 4.96
N ALA A 57 12.91 16.68 4.71
CA ALA A 57 12.57 15.50 5.47
C ALA A 57 12.99 15.66 6.94
N ILE A 58 12.17 15.19 7.86
CA ILE A 58 12.40 15.28 9.30
C ILE A 58 12.79 13.90 9.85
N GLU A 59 11.81 13.03 10.02
CA GLU A 59 11.94 11.71 10.60
C GLU A 59 10.85 10.79 10.03
N PRO A 60 11.00 9.46 10.13
CA PRO A 60 9.90 8.54 9.88
C PRO A 60 8.67 8.92 10.71
N TRP A 61 7.50 8.85 10.09
CA TRP A 61 6.23 9.12 10.74
C TRP A 61 6.01 8.18 11.94
N ASP A 62 6.25 6.89 11.72
CA ASP A 62 6.26 5.89 12.78
C ASP A 62 7.70 5.55 13.18
N THR A 63 8.05 5.86 14.43
CA THR A 63 9.40 5.67 14.98
C THR A 63 9.57 4.33 15.68
N ARG A 64 8.55 3.46 15.69
CA ARG A 64 8.67 2.09 16.19
C ARG A 64 9.73 1.33 15.37
N SER A 65 10.60 0.59 16.08
CA SER A 65 11.65 -0.20 15.43
C SER A 65 11.05 -1.28 14.53
N ASN A 66 11.66 -1.50 13.36
CA ASN A 66 11.21 -2.49 12.35
C ASN A 66 9.77 -2.30 11.86
N GLN A 67 9.22 -1.08 11.99
CA GLN A 67 7.94 -0.74 11.42
C GLN A 67 8.08 -0.31 9.95
N PHE A 68 7.24 -0.88 9.09
CA PHE A 68 7.12 -0.57 7.67
C PHE A 68 5.68 -0.18 7.34
N GLN A 69 5.51 0.63 6.30
CA GLN A 69 4.20 1.00 5.76
C GLN A 69 4.15 0.65 4.27
N TYR A 70 2.94 0.32 3.80
CA TYR A 70 2.69 0.02 2.40
C TYR A 70 1.43 0.75 1.95
N THR A 71 1.54 1.49 0.86
CA THR A 71 0.45 2.30 0.29
C THR A 71 -0.15 1.62 -0.94
N PHE A 72 -1.39 1.97 -1.28
CA PHE A 72 -1.90 1.68 -2.61
C PHE A 72 -1.25 2.62 -3.62
N ALA A 73 -1.13 2.18 -4.88
CA ALA A 73 -0.47 2.96 -5.92
C ALA A 73 -1.16 4.31 -6.22
N ASP A 74 -2.50 4.33 -6.15
CA ASP A 74 -3.34 5.48 -6.52
C ASP A 74 -4.18 6.02 -5.35
N SER A 75 -3.89 5.62 -4.10
CA SER A 75 -4.60 6.13 -2.93
C SER A 75 -3.78 6.02 -1.67
N ASP A 76 -3.92 7.04 -0.82
CA ASP A 76 -3.36 7.08 0.53
C ASP A 76 -4.45 7.13 1.62
N GLU A 77 -5.71 6.87 1.26
CA GLU A 77 -6.83 6.84 2.23
C GLU A 77 -6.70 5.68 3.22
N TYR A 78 -6.24 4.52 2.74
CA TYR A 78 -5.91 3.38 3.57
C TYR A 78 -4.48 2.92 3.28
N ILE A 79 -3.78 2.49 4.31
CA ILE A 79 -2.45 1.88 4.20
C ILE A 79 -2.39 0.63 5.09
N THR A 80 -1.43 -0.26 4.83
CA THR A 80 -1.04 -1.27 5.82
C THR A 80 0.23 -0.83 6.54
N SER A 81 0.33 -1.18 7.81
CA SER A 81 1.52 -0.95 8.64
C SER A 81 1.84 -2.22 9.37
N GLY A 82 3.11 -2.60 9.44
CA GLY A 82 3.52 -3.85 10.08
C GLY A 82 4.89 -3.80 10.71
N ASN A 83 5.04 -4.52 11.82
CA ASN A 83 6.35 -4.76 12.41
C ASN A 83 6.95 -6.05 11.86
N SER A 84 8.08 -5.99 11.15
CA SER A 84 8.68 -7.17 10.53
C SER A 84 9.28 -8.18 11.52
N GLY A 85 9.47 -7.80 12.79
CA GLY A 85 9.99 -8.69 13.83
C GLY A 85 8.91 -9.38 14.65
N THR A 86 7.73 -8.78 14.78
CA THR A 86 6.63 -9.30 15.60
C THR A 86 5.37 -9.64 14.80
N ASN A 87 5.37 -9.37 13.49
CA ASN A 87 4.22 -9.52 12.59
C ASN A 87 2.95 -8.81 13.10
N ASP A 88 3.12 -7.71 13.83
CA ASP A 88 2.02 -6.86 14.31
C ASP A 88 1.54 -5.96 13.15
N PHE A 89 0.73 -6.54 12.27
CA PHE A 89 0.17 -5.87 11.10
C PHE A 89 -1.22 -5.27 11.37
N GLU A 90 -1.42 -4.06 10.86
CA GLU A 90 -2.65 -3.29 10.98
C GLU A 90 -3.01 -2.60 9.67
N ILE A 91 -4.30 -2.28 9.52
CA ILE A 91 -4.81 -1.38 8.47
C ILE A 91 -5.08 -0.04 9.14
N LEU A 92 -4.55 1.01 8.53
CA LEU A 92 -4.70 2.36 8.99
C LEU A 92 -5.51 3.17 7.99
N GLU A 93 -6.44 3.98 8.49
CA GLU A 93 -7.26 4.93 7.72
C GLU A 93 -6.73 6.35 7.94
N LYS A 94 -6.61 7.11 6.85
CA LYS A 94 -6.19 8.50 6.90
C LYS A 94 -7.28 9.36 7.54
N SER A 95 -6.88 10.12 8.55
CA SER A 95 -7.72 11.09 9.26
C SER A 95 -6.97 12.40 9.31
N ASP A 96 -7.40 13.37 8.51
CA ASP A 96 -6.69 14.65 8.30
C ASP A 96 -5.26 14.42 7.76
N ASN A 97 -4.24 14.84 8.51
CA ASN A 97 -2.82 14.68 8.16
C ASN A 97 -2.16 13.49 8.89
N ASP A 98 -2.94 12.64 9.54
CA ASP A 98 -2.45 11.50 10.31
C ASP A 98 -3.21 10.21 9.93
N TYR A 99 -2.83 9.08 10.52
CA TYR A 99 -3.51 7.80 10.32
C TYR A 99 -3.99 7.19 11.63
N LYS A 100 -5.12 6.48 11.57
CA LYS A 100 -5.72 5.78 12.71
C LYS A 100 -5.92 4.32 12.39
N SER A 101 -5.62 3.45 13.35
CA SER A 101 -5.86 2.02 13.19
C SER A 101 -7.35 1.70 13.16
N VAL A 102 -7.78 1.01 12.10
CA VAL A 102 -9.15 0.55 11.88
C VAL A 102 -9.27 -0.97 11.89
N TYR A 103 -8.15 -1.68 11.80
CA TYR A 103 -8.08 -3.13 11.89
C TYR A 103 -6.70 -3.58 12.36
N HIS A 104 -6.67 -4.54 13.28
CA HIS A 104 -5.45 -5.28 13.62
C HIS A 104 -5.60 -6.73 13.20
N LEU A 105 -4.55 -7.24 12.54
CA LEU A 105 -4.41 -8.66 12.30
C LEU A 105 -4.20 -9.38 13.64
N LYS A 106 -4.80 -10.56 13.76
CA LYS A 106 -4.79 -11.31 15.03
C LYS A 106 -3.72 -12.40 15.08
N ASP A 107 -3.26 -12.82 13.92
CA ASP A 107 -2.34 -13.93 13.73
C ASP A 107 -0.93 -13.36 13.56
N ASP A 108 0.01 -13.84 14.36
CA ASP A 108 1.41 -13.42 14.38
C ASP A 108 2.27 -14.14 13.33
N GLU A 109 1.68 -15.00 12.50
CA GLU A 109 2.33 -15.60 11.32
C GLU A 109 1.79 -15.01 10.00
N GLU A 110 0.81 -14.11 10.08
CA GLU A 110 0.22 -13.44 8.93
C GLU A 110 0.73 -11.99 8.78
N ALA A 111 0.63 -11.44 7.57
CA ALA A 111 0.95 -10.07 7.24
C ALA A 111 -0.05 -9.48 6.24
N LEU A 112 -0.08 -8.15 6.17
CA LEU A 112 -1.02 -7.38 5.35
C LEU A 112 -0.29 -6.53 4.31
N PHE A 113 -0.66 -6.70 3.04
CA PHE A 113 -0.12 -5.93 1.93
C PHE A 113 -1.24 -5.38 1.04
N PRO A 114 -1.19 -4.11 0.62
CA PRO A 114 -2.13 -3.57 -0.37
C PRO A 114 -2.10 -4.41 -1.65
N LEU A 115 -3.27 -4.68 -2.24
CA LEU A 115 -3.38 -5.37 -3.53
C LEU A 115 -3.89 -4.44 -4.62
N ALA A 116 -5.08 -3.87 -4.41
CA ALA A 116 -5.80 -3.15 -5.45
C ALA A 116 -6.86 -2.24 -4.86
N LYS A 117 -7.15 -1.12 -5.54
CA LYS A 117 -8.28 -0.24 -5.27
C LYS A 117 -9.21 -0.25 -6.49
N ILE A 118 -10.37 -0.89 -6.38
CA ILE A 118 -11.35 -0.95 -7.46
C ILE A 118 -12.52 -0.01 -7.12
N GLY A 119 -12.57 1.14 -7.79
CA GLY A 119 -13.53 2.18 -7.44
C GLY A 119 -13.30 2.69 -6.02
N ASP A 120 -14.30 2.54 -5.15
CA ASP A 120 -14.25 2.93 -3.73
C ASP A 120 -13.95 1.75 -2.80
N GLU A 121 -13.57 0.58 -3.35
CA GLU A 121 -13.28 -0.63 -2.60
C GLU A 121 -11.77 -0.92 -2.61
N TYR A 122 -11.26 -1.43 -1.49
CA TYR A 122 -9.85 -1.76 -1.31
C TYR A 122 -9.69 -3.25 -1.03
N LEU A 123 -8.77 -3.89 -1.76
CA LEU A 123 -8.37 -5.27 -1.55
C LEU A 123 -6.98 -5.30 -0.91
N ILE A 124 -6.84 -6.07 0.16
CA ILE A 124 -5.61 -6.24 0.92
C ILE A 124 -5.30 -7.74 1.02
N MET A 125 -4.09 -8.12 0.65
CA MET A 125 -3.59 -9.49 0.79
C MET A 125 -3.36 -9.83 2.25
N VAL A 126 -3.80 -11.02 2.65
CA VAL A 126 -3.35 -11.68 3.87
C VAL A 126 -2.37 -12.77 3.46
N VAL A 127 -1.12 -12.63 3.88
CA VAL A 127 -0.01 -13.52 3.51
C VAL A 127 0.52 -14.19 4.76
N THR A 128 0.76 -15.50 4.72
CA THR A 128 1.44 -16.23 5.80
C THR A 128 2.91 -16.45 5.48
N TYR A 129 3.75 -16.43 6.51
CA TYR A 129 5.16 -16.81 6.44
C TYR A 129 5.41 -18.13 7.16
N SER A 130 5.01 -19.23 6.52
CA SER A 130 5.35 -20.56 7.04
C SER A 130 6.50 -21.16 6.23
N ASN A 131 7.45 -21.81 6.90
CA ASN A 131 8.49 -22.65 6.26
C ASN A 131 9.34 -21.96 5.15
N HIS A 132 9.74 -20.70 5.35
CA HIS A 132 10.51 -19.90 4.37
C HIS A 132 9.79 -19.60 3.04
N THR A 133 8.47 -19.77 3.01
CA THR A 133 7.62 -19.43 1.86
C THR A 133 6.54 -18.44 2.28
N SER A 134 6.36 -17.40 1.47
CA SER A 134 5.23 -16.48 1.60
C SER A 134 4.08 -16.99 0.74
N GLU A 135 2.93 -17.30 1.35
CA GLU A 135 1.73 -17.72 0.63
C GLU A 135 0.57 -16.78 0.92
N LEU A 136 -0.16 -16.37 -0.12
CA LEU A 136 -1.46 -15.72 0.04
C LEU A 136 -2.45 -16.73 0.63
N VAL A 137 -3.11 -16.36 1.73
CA VAL A 137 -4.09 -17.21 2.43
C VAL A 137 -5.52 -16.68 2.37
N ASP A 138 -5.71 -15.37 2.24
CA ASP A 138 -7.03 -14.75 2.03
C ASP A 138 -6.88 -13.32 1.48
N LEU A 139 -8.01 -12.69 1.17
CA LEU A 139 -8.11 -11.24 0.98
C LEU A 139 -9.00 -10.60 2.05
N LEU A 140 -8.63 -9.41 2.47
CA LEU A 140 -9.52 -8.47 3.14
C LEU A 140 -10.08 -7.48 2.12
N GLU A 141 -11.37 -7.21 2.22
CA GLU A 141 -12.05 -6.17 1.46
C GLU A 141 -12.48 -5.06 2.42
N ILE A 142 -12.13 -3.82 2.10
CA ILE A 142 -12.73 -2.61 2.67
C ILE A 142 -13.77 -2.12 1.67
N ASP A 143 -15.04 -2.17 2.05
CA ASP A 143 -16.11 -1.68 1.19
C ASP A 143 -16.18 -0.15 1.16
N ARG A 144 -17.01 0.41 0.27
CA ARG A 144 -17.24 1.85 0.12
C ARG A 144 -17.72 2.60 1.38
N TYR A 145 -18.06 1.88 2.44
CA TYR A 145 -18.47 2.44 3.73
C TYR A 145 -17.39 2.29 4.80
N GLY A 146 -16.18 1.87 4.43
CA GLY A 146 -15.06 1.62 5.33
C GLY A 146 -15.20 0.32 6.12
N LYS A 147 -16.14 -0.58 5.77
CA LYS A 147 -16.33 -1.82 6.51
C LYS A 147 -15.38 -2.89 5.98
N ILE A 148 -14.60 -3.45 6.91
CA ILE A 148 -13.59 -4.48 6.63
C ILE A 148 -14.20 -5.88 6.81
N LYS A 149 -14.01 -6.75 5.82
CA LYS A 149 -14.42 -8.17 5.88
C LYS A 149 -13.39 -9.09 5.22
N LYS A 150 -13.21 -10.30 5.77
CA LYS A 150 -12.50 -11.40 5.09
C LYS A 150 -13.34 -11.92 3.94
N MET A 151 -12.72 -12.13 2.78
CA MET A 151 -13.39 -12.66 1.60
C MET A 151 -13.61 -14.18 1.67
N ASN A 152 -12.83 -14.90 2.49
CA ASN A 152 -12.90 -16.36 2.66
C ASN A 152 -12.75 -17.10 1.32
N LEU A 153 -11.73 -16.74 0.55
CA LEU A 153 -11.53 -17.28 -0.78
C LEU A 153 -11.08 -18.75 -0.76
N LYS A 154 -11.51 -19.52 -1.77
CA LYS A 154 -10.91 -20.81 -2.09
C LYS A 154 -9.77 -20.60 -3.09
N LEU A 155 -8.58 -20.31 -2.57
CA LEU A 155 -7.42 -19.98 -3.39
C LEU A 155 -6.89 -21.21 -4.15
N SER A 156 -6.66 -21.02 -5.45
CA SER A 156 -5.92 -21.98 -6.27
C SER A 156 -4.42 -21.96 -5.92
N ASN A 157 -3.66 -22.98 -6.31
CA ASN A 157 -2.20 -22.97 -6.12
C ASN A 157 -1.52 -21.76 -6.79
N LYS A 158 -2.07 -21.29 -7.92
CA LYS A 158 -1.57 -20.09 -8.59
C LYS A 158 -1.86 -18.83 -7.77
N ALA A 159 -3.08 -18.70 -7.24
CA ALA A 159 -3.47 -17.55 -6.42
C ALA A 159 -2.64 -17.45 -5.13
N LYS A 160 -2.26 -18.59 -4.52
CA LYS A 160 -1.39 -18.62 -3.34
C LYS A 160 -0.01 -17.99 -3.58
N ASN A 161 0.46 -17.97 -4.82
CA ASN A 161 1.76 -17.42 -5.19
C ASN A 161 1.69 -15.94 -5.62
N VAL A 162 0.52 -15.30 -5.50
CA VAL A 162 0.38 -13.86 -5.69
C VAL A 162 1.10 -13.14 -4.55
N PHE A 163 1.95 -12.17 -4.88
CA PHE A 163 2.73 -11.43 -3.88
C PHE A 163 2.68 -9.90 -4.06
N SER A 164 2.12 -9.41 -5.17
CA SER A 164 1.93 -7.97 -5.43
C SER A 164 0.83 -7.78 -6.47
N GLY A 165 0.26 -6.58 -6.52
CA GLY A 165 -0.69 -6.22 -7.56
C GLY A 165 -1.04 -4.73 -7.58
N ILE A 166 -1.88 -4.38 -8.54
CA ILE A 166 -2.44 -3.05 -8.73
C ILE A 166 -3.77 -3.18 -9.50
N SER A 167 -4.58 -2.13 -9.50
CA SER A 167 -5.78 -2.05 -10.34
C SER A 167 -5.79 -0.78 -11.18
N SER A 168 -6.35 -0.90 -12.38
CA SER A 168 -6.58 0.25 -13.25
C SER A 168 -7.79 1.07 -12.79
N SER A 169 -7.91 2.29 -13.31
CA SER A 169 -9.09 3.15 -13.15
C SER A 169 -10.40 2.46 -13.60
N SER A 170 -10.31 1.57 -14.60
CA SER A 170 -11.45 0.80 -15.12
C SER A 170 -11.85 -0.40 -14.23
N GLY A 171 -11.06 -0.71 -13.19
CA GLY A 171 -11.31 -1.81 -12.27
C GLY A 171 -10.65 -3.14 -12.63
N ASP A 172 -9.90 -3.21 -13.74
CA ASP A 172 -9.06 -4.37 -14.04
C ASP A 172 -7.99 -4.56 -12.96
N VAL A 173 -7.79 -5.81 -12.50
CA VAL A 173 -6.77 -6.16 -11.49
C VAL A 173 -5.60 -6.86 -12.16
N TYR A 174 -4.39 -6.44 -11.83
CA TYR A 174 -3.13 -7.02 -12.29
C TYR A 174 -2.31 -7.49 -11.10
N VAL A 175 -1.71 -8.66 -11.20
CA VAL A 175 -0.97 -9.29 -10.10
C VAL A 175 0.34 -9.89 -10.57
N LEU A 176 1.34 -9.84 -9.70
CA LEU A 176 2.58 -10.59 -9.84
C LEU A 176 2.44 -11.92 -9.11
N VAL A 177 2.76 -12.99 -9.83
CA VAL A 177 2.73 -14.37 -9.33
C VAL A 177 4.13 -14.96 -9.44
N ASN A 178 4.63 -15.54 -8.36
CA ASN A 178 5.90 -16.27 -8.39
C ASN A 178 5.68 -17.68 -8.98
N GLU A 179 6.28 -17.95 -10.13
CA GLU A 179 6.24 -19.26 -10.79
C GLU A 179 7.60 -19.61 -11.40
N ASN A 180 8.19 -20.72 -10.94
CA ASN A 180 9.53 -21.18 -11.35
C ASN A 180 10.62 -20.13 -11.07
N ASP A 181 10.61 -19.57 -9.86
CA ASP A 181 11.57 -18.56 -9.39
C ASP A 181 11.58 -17.27 -10.23
N MET A 182 10.47 -16.97 -10.91
CA MET A 182 10.27 -15.77 -11.70
C MET A 182 8.96 -15.09 -11.33
N ALA A 183 8.96 -13.75 -11.35
CA ALA A 183 7.75 -12.95 -11.28
C ALA A 183 7.07 -12.89 -12.65
N ASN A 184 5.85 -13.40 -12.73
CA ASN A 184 5.00 -13.35 -13.92
C ASN A 184 3.82 -12.41 -13.68
N LEU A 185 3.55 -11.53 -14.64
CA LEU A 185 2.46 -10.56 -14.58
C LEU A 185 1.21 -11.15 -15.23
N TYR A 186 0.11 -11.13 -14.47
CA TYR A 186 -1.20 -11.60 -14.91
C TYR A 186 -2.25 -10.50 -14.75
N LYS A 187 -3.23 -10.48 -15.66
CA LYS A 187 -4.53 -9.86 -15.42
C LYS A 187 -5.44 -10.89 -14.75
N THR A 188 -6.24 -10.46 -13.77
CA THR A 188 -7.09 -11.33 -12.97
C THR A 188 -8.39 -10.62 -12.58
N ASN A 189 -9.30 -11.36 -11.95
CA ASN A 189 -10.50 -10.82 -11.33
C ASN A 189 -10.29 -10.60 -9.82
N GLN A 190 -11.21 -9.88 -9.17
CA GLN A 190 -11.12 -9.54 -7.74
C GLN A 190 -11.09 -10.78 -6.81
N MET A 191 -11.56 -11.93 -7.29
CA MET A 191 -11.61 -13.19 -6.54
C MET A 191 -10.36 -14.05 -6.74
N LEU A 192 -9.40 -13.59 -7.55
CA LEU A 192 -8.18 -14.32 -7.92
C LEU A 192 -8.48 -15.74 -8.44
N SER A 193 -9.56 -15.89 -9.22
CA SER A 193 -9.99 -17.18 -9.75
C SER A 193 -9.62 -17.41 -11.21
N GLU A 194 -9.24 -16.35 -11.92
CA GLU A 194 -8.94 -16.33 -13.35
C GLU A 194 -7.62 -15.60 -13.58
N PHE A 195 -6.78 -16.10 -14.49
CA PHE A 195 -5.44 -15.54 -14.70
C PHE A 195 -5.08 -15.54 -16.19
N ASP A 196 -4.98 -14.35 -16.75
CA ASP A 196 -4.55 -14.12 -18.13
C ASP A 196 -3.11 -13.61 -18.12
N LEU A 197 -2.19 -14.39 -18.67
CA LEU A 197 -0.76 -14.04 -18.70
C LEU A 197 -0.52 -12.82 -19.59
N ILE A 198 0.11 -11.79 -19.04
CA ILE A 198 0.53 -10.58 -19.77
C ILE A 198 2.00 -10.66 -20.14
N ALA A 199 2.86 -10.96 -19.16
CA ALA A 199 4.30 -11.03 -19.35
C ALA A 199 4.95 -11.99 -18.35
N THR A 200 6.05 -12.61 -18.77
CA THR A 200 6.89 -13.44 -17.90
C THR A 200 8.17 -12.71 -17.52
N ASP A 201 8.78 -13.10 -16.40
CA ASP A 201 10.11 -12.61 -15.97
C ASP A 201 10.14 -11.07 -15.93
N VAL A 202 9.14 -10.49 -15.25
CA VAL A 202 9.05 -9.05 -15.02
C VAL A 202 9.79 -8.67 -13.75
N GLY A 203 10.23 -7.42 -13.65
CA GLY A 203 10.75 -6.89 -12.40
C GLY A 203 9.66 -6.89 -11.32
N GLU A 204 10.04 -7.16 -10.08
CA GLU A 204 9.15 -7.10 -8.92
C GLU A 204 8.81 -5.65 -8.51
N SER A 205 9.42 -4.67 -9.15
CA SER A 205 9.28 -3.24 -8.86
C SER A 205 8.03 -2.62 -9.48
N ASP A 206 7.60 -1.53 -8.82
CA ASP A 206 6.45 -0.67 -9.07
C ASP A 206 5.71 -0.86 -10.41
N LEU A 207 4.62 -1.62 -10.35
CA LEU A 207 3.59 -1.59 -11.40
C LEU A 207 2.94 -0.20 -11.43
N SER A 208 2.57 0.25 -12.63
CA SER A 208 1.85 1.52 -12.83
C SER A 208 0.97 1.44 -14.07
N PHE A 209 0.32 2.54 -14.44
CA PHE A 209 -0.48 2.61 -15.66
C PHE A 209 -0.03 3.76 -16.54
N TYR A 210 -0.16 3.55 -17.85
CA TYR A 210 -0.15 4.62 -18.83
C TYR A 210 -1.43 4.51 -19.63
N LYS A 211 -2.35 5.45 -19.40
CA LYS A 211 -3.76 5.33 -19.78
C LYS A 211 -4.33 4.07 -19.12
N ASP A 212 -4.92 3.17 -19.88
CA ASP A 212 -5.48 1.92 -19.36
C ASP A 212 -4.55 0.71 -19.54
N GLU A 213 -3.32 0.91 -20.00
CA GLU A 213 -2.35 -0.18 -20.21
C GLU A 213 -1.40 -0.32 -19.02
N ILE A 214 -1.30 -1.53 -18.49
CA ILE A 214 -0.36 -1.88 -17.40
C ILE A 214 1.08 -1.60 -17.82
N VAL A 215 1.81 -0.92 -16.95
CA VAL A 215 3.23 -0.59 -17.11
C VAL A 215 4.05 -1.42 -16.14
N TYR A 216 5.12 -2.02 -16.66
CA TYR A 216 6.00 -2.91 -15.91
C TYR A 216 7.43 -2.87 -16.47
N ILE A 217 8.39 -3.23 -15.62
CA ILE A 217 9.78 -3.39 -16.00
C ILE A 217 10.02 -4.84 -16.43
N LYS A 218 10.82 -5.06 -17.46
CA LYS A 218 11.37 -6.36 -17.81
C LYS A 218 12.80 -6.18 -18.28
N LYS A 219 13.75 -6.73 -17.50
CA LYS A 219 15.18 -6.46 -17.66
C LYS A 219 15.44 -4.95 -17.62
N ASP A 220 16.12 -4.40 -18.62
CA ASP A 220 16.47 -2.98 -18.68
C ASP A 220 15.45 -2.15 -19.51
N ASP A 221 14.22 -2.62 -19.66
CA ASP A 221 13.21 -1.98 -20.50
C ASP A 221 11.90 -1.78 -19.72
N LEU A 222 11.26 -0.63 -19.95
CA LEU A 222 9.92 -0.29 -19.48
C LEU A 222 8.90 -0.58 -20.58
N TYR A 223 7.86 -1.32 -20.25
CA TYR A 223 6.78 -1.71 -21.16
C TYR A 223 5.47 -1.07 -20.73
N SER A 224 4.60 -0.80 -21.71
CA SER A 224 3.18 -0.50 -21.53
C SER A 224 2.42 -1.50 -22.39
N GLY A 225 1.68 -2.41 -21.74
CA GLY A 225 1.21 -3.63 -22.38
C GLY A 225 2.36 -4.38 -23.05
N ALA A 226 2.19 -4.78 -24.32
CA ALA A 226 3.24 -5.46 -25.09
C ALA A 226 4.30 -4.50 -25.69
N LYS A 227 4.11 -3.18 -25.58
CA LYS A 227 4.95 -2.20 -26.26
C LYS A 227 6.06 -1.71 -25.34
N ARG A 228 7.32 -1.86 -25.76
CA ARG A 228 8.43 -1.17 -25.12
C ARG A 228 8.27 0.35 -25.30
N ILE A 229 8.25 1.09 -24.19
CA ILE A 229 8.15 2.55 -24.19
C ILE A 229 9.50 3.23 -23.91
N LYS A 230 10.40 2.60 -23.15
CA LYS A 230 11.73 3.15 -22.85
C LYS A 230 12.74 2.04 -22.54
N LYS A 231 14.01 2.27 -22.93
CA LYS A 231 15.15 1.56 -22.36
C LYS A 231 15.61 2.33 -21.12
N LEU A 232 15.67 1.63 -19.99
CA LEU A 232 16.04 2.19 -18.70
C LEU A 232 17.54 2.46 -18.62
N ASP A 233 17.89 3.45 -17.81
CA ASP A 233 19.29 3.75 -17.53
C ASP A 233 19.90 2.67 -16.62
N GLU A 234 21.20 2.44 -16.75
CA GLU A 234 21.92 1.46 -15.94
C GLU A 234 21.83 1.81 -14.44
N GLY A 235 21.50 0.82 -13.61
CA GLY A 235 21.35 1.02 -12.16
C GLY A 235 19.96 1.48 -11.72
N THR A 236 18.99 1.55 -12.64
CA THR A 236 17.57 1.76 -12.31
C THR A 236 17.05 0.62 -11.43
N VAL A 237 16.47 0.95 -10.27
CA VAL A 237 15.83 -0.01 -9.35
C VAL A 237 14.31 0.08 -9.36
N SER A 238 13.77 1.25 -9.72
CA SER A 238 12.34 1.46 -9.93
C SER A 238 12.13 2.39 -11.12
N ALA A 239 11.10 2.10 -11.92
CA ALA A 239 10.63 2.97 -12.98
C ALA A 239 9.13 2.80 -13.15
N LYS A 240 8.41 3.92 -13.28
CA LYS A 240 6.95 3.93 -13.38
C LYS A 240 6.47 5.09 -14.25
N VAL A 241 5.26 4.97 -14.77
CA VAL A 241 4.55 6.10 -15.38
C VAL A 241 3.68 6.78 -14.32
N ILE A 242 3.73 8.11 -14.30
CA ILE A 242 2.95 8.95 -13.38
C ILE A 242 2.15 9.99 -14.16
N ALA A 243 0.93 10.26 -13.69
CA ALA A 243 -0.02 11.21 -14.29
C ALA A 243 -0.20 11.06 -15.82
N ASP A 244 -0.12 9.84 -16.36
CA ASP A 244 -0.19 9.53 -17.80
C ASP A 244 0.73 10.36 -18.70
N LYS A 245 1.84 10.87 -18.15
CA LYS A 245 2.63 11.89 -18.84
C LYS A 245 4.13 11.74 -18.62
N TYR A 246 4.53 11.30 -17.44
CA TYR A 246 5.94 11.27 -17.09
C TYR A 246 6.42 9.87 -16.79
N ILE A 247 7.65 9.57 -17.20
CA ILE A 247 8.38 8.41 -16.71
C ILE A 247 9.27 8.89 -15.57
N LEU A 248 9.06 8.32 -14.38
CA LEU A 248 9.96 8.46 -13.24
C LEU A 248 10.90 7.25 -13.24
N GLN A 249 12.21 7.48 -13.20
CA GLN A 249 13.22 6.45 -12.91
C GLN A 249 13.92 6.79 -11.59
N VAL A 250 14.13 5.79 -10.74
CA VAL A 250 14.88 5.89 -9.50
C VAL A 250 16.02 4.88 -9.54
N MET A 251 17.22 5.37 -9.27
CA MET A 251 18.47 4.61 -9.31
C MET A 251 18.82 4.08 -7.92
N ALA A 252 19.63 3.02 -7.86
CA ALA A 252 20.07 2.39 -6.59
C ALA A 252 20.77 3.35 -5.61
N ASN A 253 21.37 4.44 -6.12
CA ASN A 253 22.04 5.46 -5.31
C ASN A 253 21.11 6.59 -4.83
N GLY A 254 19.80 6.48 -5.05
CA GLY A 254 18.81 7.50 -4.69
C GLY A 254 18.66 8.64 -5.71
N SER A 255 19.43 8.65 -6.79
CA SER A 255 19.20 9.59 -7.90
C SER A 255 17.93 9.27 -8.67
N PHE A 256 17.26 10.29 -9.20
CA PHE A 256 16.06 10.11 -9.99
C PHE A 256 16.02 11.04 -11.21
N THR A 257 15.33 10.57 -12.25
CA THR A 257 15.01 11.35 -13.44
C THR A 257 13.51 11.34 -13.69
N VAL A 258 13.00 12.45 -14.21
CA VAL A 258 11.62 12.56 -14.68
C VAL A 258 11.64 13.04 -16.12
N GLU A 259 11.08 12.23 -17.02
CA GLU A 259 11.05 12.50 -18.46
C GLU A 259 9.61 12.60 -18.96
N ASP A 260 9.36 13.50 -19.91
CA ASP A 260 8.10 13.51 -20.67
C ASP A 260 8.02 12.29 -21.59
N ILE A 261 6.97 11.48 -21.46
CA ILE A 261 6.81 10.21 -22.21
C ILE A 261 6.65 10.41 -23.71
N VAL A 262 6.20 11.58 -24.17
CA VAL A 262 5.97 11.87 -25.58
C VAL A 262 7.22 12.47 -26.22
N THR A 263 7.85 13.43 -25.54
CA THR A 263 9.01 14.13 -26.11
C THR A 263 10.35 13.51 -25.74
N ASN A 264 10.38 12.56 -24.80
CA ASN A 264 11.59 11.98 -24.20
C ASN A 264 12.55 13.04 -23.63
N ARG A 265 12.00 14.18 -23.20
CA ARG A 265 12.81 15.28 -22.65
C ARG A 265 12.92 15.08 -21.15
N THR A 266 14.13 15.05 -20.63
CA THR A 266 14.38 15.12 -19.18
C THR A 266 13.94 16.48 -18.66
N LEU A 267 13.03 16.45 -17.68
CA LEU A 267 12.46 17.61 -17.02
C LEU A 267 13.07 17.83 -15.64
N LEU A 268 13.35 16.74 -14.92
CA LEU A 268 14.03 16.75 -13.63
C LEU A 268 15.15 15.70 -13.61
N GLN A 269 16.24 16.02 -12.94
CA GLN A 269 17.34 15.10 -12.66
C GLN A 269 18.03 15.55 -11.37
N HIS A 270 17.78 14.84 -10.27
CA HIS A 270 18.26 15.20 -8.94
C HIS A 270 18.64 13.94 -8.13
N ASN A 271 19.16 14.15 -6.94
CA ASN A 271 19.54 13.10 -5.99
C ASN A 271 18.55 13.02 -4.84
N ASP A 272 18.76 12.04 -3.96
CA ASP A 272 18.09 11.93 -2.67
C ASP A 272 16.56 11.86 -2.78
N PHE A 273 16.07 11.10 -3.78
CA PHE A 273 14.65 10.89 -4.00
C PHE A 273 13.98 10.33 -2.76
N LEU A 274 12.95 11.02 -2.28
CA LEU A 274 12.12 10.60 -1.16
C LEU A 274 10.77 10.08 -1.61
N GLY A 275 10.18 10.61 -2.69
CA GLY A 275 8.84 10.22 -3.11
C GLY A 275 8.16 11.28 -3.96
N TYR A 276 6.89 11.07 -4.28
CA TYR A 276 6.09 12.07 -4.98
C TYR A 276 4.65 12.09 -4.47
N GLN A 277 3.97 13.20 -4.68
CA GLN A 277 2.53 13.35 -4.47
C GLN A 277 1.91 14.02 -5.70
N GLU A 278 0.82 13.44 -6.21
CA GLU A 278 0.05 13.96 -7.34
C GLU A 278 -1.22 14.64 -6.82
N ASP A 279 -1.48 15.86 -7.29
CA ASP A 279 -2.79 16.48 -7.22
C ASP A 279 -3.29 16.80 -8.65
N ASN A 280 -4.56 17.19 -8.78
CA ASN A 280 -5.20 17.45 -10.08
C ASN A 280 -4.51 18.52 -10.96
N LYS A 281 -3.55 19.28 -10.44
CA LYS A 281 -2.87 20.38 -11.13
C LYS A 281 -1.37 20.18 -11.24
N LYS A 282 -0.76 19.44 -10.32
CA LYS A 282 0.70 19.32 -10.21
C LYS A 282 1.14 18.02 -9.57
N ILE A 283 2.40 17.69 -9.84
CA ILE A 283 3.12 16.61 -9.20
C ILE A 283 4.28 17.24 -8.45
N ASN A 284 4.35 16.99 -7.14
CA ASN A 284 5.46 17.39 -6.30
C ASN A 284 6.37 16.19 -6.11
N PHE A 285 7.65 16.33 -6.45
CA PHE A 285 8.70 15.35 -6.20
C PHE A 285 9.51 15.83 -5.01
N PHE A 286 9.60 15.00 -3.99
CA PHE A 286 10.27 15.30 -2.73
C PHE A 286 11.66 14.68 -2.75
N THR A 287 12.65 15.48 -2.36
CA THR A 287 13.99 14.99 -1.98
C THR A 287 14.18 15.17 -0.50
N ILE A 288 15.30 14.72 0.07
CA ILE A 288 15.61 14.93 1.50
C ILE A 288 15.56 16.42 1.89
N ASP A 289 15.91 17.34 0.98
CA ASP A 289 16.13 18.77 1.27
C ASP A 289 15.44 19.73 0.29
N ASN A 290 14.52 19.24 -0.56
CA ASN A 290 13.82 20.10 -1.51
C ASN A 290 12.50 19.50 -2.02
N ILE A 291 11.74 20.33 -2.74
CA ILE A 291 10.56 19.94 -3.51
C ILE A 291 10.68 20.48 -4.92
N TYR A 292 10.49 19.62 -5.92
CA TYR A 292 10.43 19.97 -7.33
C TYR A 292 9.00 19.79 -7.86
N GLU A 293 8.53 20.71 -8.69
CA GLU A 293 7.15 20.71 -9.18
C GLU A 293 7.10 20.58 -10.70
N LEU A 294 6.21 19.71 -11.20
CA LEU A 294 5.82 19.64 -12.61
C LEU A 294 4.30 19.77 -12.74
N GLY A 295 3.84 20.26 -13.90
CA GLY A 295 2.40 20.37 -14.19
C GLY A 295 1.76 18.99 -14.35
N GLY A 296 0.67 18.76 -13.60
CA GLY A 296 -0.06 17.49 -13.60
C GLY A 296 -0.73 17.17 -14.94
N GLY A 297 -1.15 15.91 -15.09
CA GLY A 297 -2.04 15.48 -16.16
C GLY A 297 -3.49 15.75 -15.80
N THR A 298 -4.33 16.14 -16.76
CA THR A 298 -5.78 16.06 -16.57
C THR A 298 -6.19 14.60 -16.75
N ARG A 299 -6.39 13.84 -15.66
CA ARG A 299 -7.15 12.59 -15.72
C ARG A 299 -8.56 12.94 -16.21
N LYS A 300 -8.96 12.43 -17.38
CA LYS A 300 -10.30 12.59 -17.95
C LYS A 300 -11.14 11.37 -17.67
#